data_AF-W9XJN9-F1
#
_entry.id   AF-W9XJN9-F1
#
_cell.length_a   1.000
_cell.length_b   1.000
_cell.length_c   1.000
_cell.angle_alpha   90.00
_cell.angle_beta   90.00
_cell.angle_gamma   90.00
#
_symmetry.space_group_name_H-M   'P 1'
#
loop_
_entity.id
_entity.type
_entity.pdbx_description
1 polymer ?
#
loop_
_entity_poly.entity_id
_entity_poly.type
_entity_poly.pdbx_seq_one_letter_code
_entity_poly.pdbx_strand_id
1 'polypeptide(L)'
;MGKHLTAHRQLRFTHIYASDLQRAYMTAEELQRNQVAQWAHQHRVPEVVRLELLREQDFGSLELVPWASKRAQQAFDNAVPGQADPDFRPKEDLGSMATRAEAFLDNFIFPLFATSTDDLLNPTNPPTQDCVAVVSHGMFLSTLWQSLLRKFPAGSVSLGPNVEVGRYPQPLERLPSWSNTAFLELTIQRPASITPTNDSIPGPAFDEPGCPPALSGHHMMVHVANSREHLVGLNRARGGLGSSPFDPRQRSLLGFFNNPEGNKLGR
;
A
#
# COMPACT_ATOMS: atom_id res chain seq x y z
N MET A 1 9.27 1.97 -10.60
CA MET A 1 7.97 2.39 -10.05
C MET A 1 7.74 3.88 -10.21
N GLY A 2 8.48 4.75 -9.50
CA GLY A 2 8.28 6.22 -9.50
C GLY A 2 8.02 6.81 -10.88
N LYS A 3 8.98 6.71 -11.79
CA LYS A 3 8.83 7.16 -13.19
C LYS A 3 7.56 6.65 -13.88
N HIS A 4 7.13 5.41 -13.62
CA HIS A 4 5.95 4.86 -14.27
C HIS A 4 4.66 5.47 -13.73
N LEU A 5 4.49 5.53 -12.41
CA LEU A 5 3.33 6.17 -11.82
C LEU A 5 3.26 7.65 -12.20
N THR A 6 4.41 8.31 -12.29
CA THR A 6 4.44 9.74 -12.55
C THR A 6 4.30 10.09 -14.04
N ALA A 7 5.08 9.46 -14.92
CA ALA A 7 5.13 9.83 -16.33
C ALA A 7 4.14 9.04 -17.21
N HIS A 8 3.90 7.76 -16.90
CA HIS A 8 2.99 6.92 -17.69
C HIS A 8 1.56 6.98 -17.19
N ARG A 9 1.35 6.85 -15.87
CA ARG A 9 0.01 6.97 -15.26
C ARG A 9 -0.40 8.42 -14.99
N GLN A 10 0.53 9.37 -15.11
CA GLN A 10 0.29 10.80 -14.87
C GLN A 10 -0.27 11.10 -13.48
N LEU A 11 0.03 10.26 -12.48
CA LEU A 11 -0.45 10.42 -11.12
C LEU A 11 0.35 11.51 -10.40
N ARG A 12 -0.35 12.56 -9.98
CA ARG A 12 0.23 13.65 -9.19
C ARG A 12 -0.15 13.47 -7.72
N PHE A 13 0.73 12.86 -6.93
CA PHE A 13 0.41 12.61 -5.52
C PHE A 13 0.39 13.90 -4.70
N THR A 14 -0.75 14.16 -4.08
CA THR A 14 -0.96 15.20 -3.07
C THR A 14 -0.43 14.79 -1.69
N HIS A 15 -0.37 13.49 -1.42
CA HIS A 15 0.06 12.92 -0.14
C HIS A 15 0.87 11.65 -0.39
N ILE A 16 1.95 11.45 0.37
CA ILE A 16 2.77 10.22 0.33
C ILE A 16 2.99 9.73 1.76
N TYR A 17 2.37 8.60 2.09
CA TYR A 17 2.53 7.90 3.36
C TYR A 17 3.37 6.64 3.16
N ALA A 18 4.33 6.40 4.05
CA ALA A 18 5.18 5.22 3.97
C ALA A 18 5.43 4.60 5.34
N SER A 19 5.62 3.28 5.36
CA SER A 19 6.28 2.65 6.51
C SER A 19 7.68 3.23 6.68
N ASP A 20 8.04 3.46 7.92
CA ASP A 20 9.37 3.91 8.33
C ASP A 20 10.45 2.80 8.26
N LEU A 21 10.08 1.57 7.89
CA LEU A 21 11.06 0.54 7.53
C LEU A 21 11.72 0.87 6.18
N GLN A 22 13.04 0.68 6.12
CA GLN A 22 13.88 1.11 5.00
C GLN A 22 13.38 0.76 3.61
N ARG A 23 12.99 -0.50 3.38
CA ARG A 23 12.49 -0.94 2.07
C ARG A 23 11.28 -0.14 1.57
N ALA A 24 10.42 0.31 2.48
CA ALA A 24 9.22 1.05 2.14
C ALA A 24 9.50 2.55 1.97
N TYR A 25 10.12 3.22 2.96
CA TYR A 25 10.35 4.67 2.82
C TYR A 25 11.31 5.00 1.66
N MET A 26 12.30 4.16 1.37
CA MET A 26 13.18 4.37 0.20
C MET A 26 12.38 4.30 -1.10
N THR A 27 11.41 3.38 -1.20
CA THR A 27 10.51 3.29 -2.35
C THR A 27 9.65 4.56 -2.47
N ALA A 28 9.14 5.07 -1.34
CA ALA A 28 8.36 6.31 -1.32
C ALA A 28 9.19 7.56 -1.70
N GLU A 29 10.44 7.63 -1.26
CA GLU A 29 11.37 8.70 -1.66
C GLU A 29 11.68 8.66 -3.16
N GLU A 30 11.77 7.47 -3.77
CA GLU A 30 11.86 7.35 -5.22
C GLU A 30 10.59 7.88 -5.92
N LEU A 31 9.39 7.63 -5.37
CA LEU A 31 8.16 8.22 -5.90
C LEU A 31 8.23 9.75 -5.84
N GLN A 32 8.60 10.30 -4.68
CA GLN A 32 8.72 11.72 -4.45
C GLN A 32 9.74 12.37 -5.41
N ARG A 33 10.93 11.78 -5.55
CA ARG A 33 12.00 12.29 -6.44
C ARG A 33 11.56 12.34 -7.90
N ASN A 34 10.82 11.33 -8.38
CA ASN A 34 10.25 11.36 -9.73
C ASN A 34 9.14 12.42 -9.84
N GLN A 35 8.37 12.65 -8.78
CA GLN A 35 7.37 13.71 -8.74
C GLN A 35 8.02 15.11 -8.80
N VAL A 36 9.09 15.35 -8.03
CA VAL A 36 9.88 16.60 -8.08
C VAL A 36 10.41 16.84 -9.49
N ALA A 37 11.03 15.83 -10.09
CA ALA A 37 11.59 15.95 -11.44
C ALA A 37 10.54 16.31 -12.50
N GLN A 38 9.29 15.87 -12.33
CA GLN A 38 8.24 16.06 -13.31
C GLN A 38 7.38 17.30 -13.08
N TRP A 39 7.11 17.69 -11.83
CA TRP A 39 6.11 18.71 -11.51
C TRP A 39 6.58 19.86 -10.61
N ALA A 40 7.81 19.87 -10.10
CA ALA A 40 8.24 20.90 -9.14
C ALA A 40 8.13 22.35 -9.65
N HIS A 41 8.20 22.56 -10.96
CA HIS A 41 8.05 23.89 -11.56
C HIS A 41 6.59 24.39 -11.61
N GLN A 42 5.62 23.48 -11.54
CA GLN A 42 4.20 23.80 -11.68
C GLN A 42 3.45 23.66 -10.37
N HIS A 43 3.90 22.77 -9.48
CA HIS A 43 3.15 22.36 -8.32
C HIS A 43 4.05 22.01 -7.14
N ARG A 44 3.54 22.24 -5.93
CA ARG A 44 4.15 21.73 -4.70
C ARG A 44 4.10 20.20 -4.70
N VAL A 45 5.24 19.58 -4.42
CA VAL A 45 5.37 18.13 -4.22
C VAL A 45 5.34 17.84 -2.72
N PRO A 46 4.54 16.86 -2.25
CA PRO A 46 4.47 16.54 -0.83
C PRO A 46 5.76 15.90 -0.32
N GLU A 47 5.99 16.03 0.98
CA GLU A 47 6.99 15.24 1.70
C GLU A 47 6.51 13.81 1.94
N VAL A 48 7.47 12.90 2.15
CA VAL A 48 7.17 11.52 2.54
C VAL A 48 6.93 11.48 4.04
N VAL A 49 5.68 11.23 4.44
CA VAL A 49 5.29 11.05 5.83
C VAL A 49 5.55 9.59 6.23
N ARG A 50 6.48 9.37 7.15
CA ARG A 50 6.88 8.04 7.62
C ARG A 50 6.10 7.67 8.88
N LEU A 51 5.46 6.50 8.88
CA LEU A 51 4.52 6.07 9.92
C LEU A 51 4.82 4.64 10.39
N GLU A 52 4.89 4.45 11.70
CA GLU A 52 5.00 3.12 12.31
C GLU A 52 3.73 2.28 12.08
N LEU A 53 2.57 2.94 11.97
CA LEU A 53 1.29 2.29 11.67
C LEU A 53 1.35 1.45 10.39
N LEU A 54 2.19 1.82 9.44
CA LEU A 54 2.34 1.15 8.14
C LEU A 54 3.38 0.02 8.15
N ARG A 55 4.02 -0.30 9.28
CA ARG A 55 4.99 -1.41 9.36
C ARG A 55 4.33 -2.76 9.03
N GLU A 56 5.15 -3.67 8.51
CA GLU A 56 4.74 -5.07 8.31
C GLU A 56 4.36 -5.71 9.65
N GLN A 57 3.66 -6.83 9.60
CA GLN A 57 3.46 -7.67 10.78
C GLN A 57 4.78 -7.87 11.53
N ASP A 58 4.77 -7.59 12.85
CA ASP A 58 5.90 -7.93 13.71
C ASP A 58 5.90 -9.44 13.97
N PHE A 59 6.93 -10.15 13.53
CA PHE A 59 7.03 -11.60 13.79
C PHE A 59 7.58 -11.95 15.17
N GLY A 60 7.92 -10.95 15.99
CA GLY A 60 8.43 -11.17 17.33
C GLY A 60 9.75 -11.93 17.31
N SER A 61 9.87 -12.95 18.15
CA SER A 61 11.03 -13.83 18.19
C SER A 61 11.17 -14.74 16.95
N LEU A 62 10.22 -14.68 16.00
CA LEU A 62 10.29 -15.41 14.72
C LEU A 62 10.88 -14.58 13.57
N GLU A 63 11.26 -13.32 13.81
CA GLU A 63 11.96 -12.49 12.84
C GLU A 63 13.26 -13.16 12.35
N LEU A 64 13.55 -13.03 11.05
CA LEU A 64 14.74 -13.60 10.39
C LEU A 64 14.86 -15.13 10.41
N VAL A 65 13.85 -15.86 10.92
CA VAL A 65 13.83 -17.33 10.88
C VAL A 65 13.50 -17.78 9.45
N PRO A 66 14.36 -18.59 8.79
CA PRO A 66 14.13 -19.02 7.41
C PRO A 66 12.84 -19.85 7.27
N TRP A 67 11.94 -19.38 6.40
CA TRP A 67 10.65 -20.02 6.07
C TRP A 67 10.78 -21.49 5.65
N ALA A 68 11.92 -21.86 5.06
CA ALA A 68 12.18 -23.20 4.52
C ALA A 68 12.64 -24.24 5.56
N SER A 69 12.89 -23.85 6.81
CA SER A 69 13.30 -24.84 7.80
C SER A 69 12.07 -25.64 8.26
N LYS A 70 12.17 -26.98 8.29
CA LYS A 70 11.20 -27.83 9.01
C LYS A 70 10.99 -27.33 10.44
N ARG A 71 11.99 -26.65 11.02
CA ARG A 71 11.94 -25.94 12.29
C ARG A 71 11.02 -24.71 12.31
N ALA A 72 10.84 -23.98 11.20
CA ALA A 72 9.88 -22.88 11.07
C ALA A 72 8.44 -23.40 10.87
N GLN A 73 8.28 -24.55 10.22
CA GLN A 73 6.98 -25.24 10.13
C GLN A 73 6.59 -25.88 11.47
N GLN A 74 7.56 -26.51 12.16
CA GLN A 74 7.41 -27.02 13.52
C GLN A 74 7.40 -25.92 14.59
N ALA A 75 7.93 -24.72 14.33
CA ALA A 75 7.83 -23.56 15.23
C ALA A 75 6.37 -23.15 15.47
N PHE A 76 5.51 -23.35 14.46
CA PHE A 76 4.07 -23.17 14.61
C PHE A 76 3.40 -24.34 15.35
N ASP A 77 4.05 -25.50 15.44
CA ASP A 77 3.54 -26.77 15.99
C ASP A 77 4.43 -27.41 17.09
N ASN A 78 5.21 -26.61 17.85
CA ASN A 78 6.19 -26.98 18.92
C ASN A 78 7.70 -26.89 18.53
N ALA A 79 8.45 -26.01 19.23
CA ALA A 79 9.92 -25.92 19.38
C ALA A 79 10.71 -24.76 18.71
N VAL A 80 10.21 -23.53 18.85
CA VAL A 80 11.03 -22.31 19.11
C VAL A 80 11.17 -22.20 20.64
N PRO A 81 12.13 -21.46 21.26
CA PRO A 81 12.14 -21.25 22.71
C PRO A 81 10.71 -21.03 23.16
N GLY A 82 10.22 -21.96 23.98
CA GLY A 82 8.79 -22.18 24.10
C GLY A 82 8.13 -20.88 24.55
N GLN A 83 6.83 -20.77 24.38
CA GLN A 83 6.01 -19.70 24.99
C GLN A 83 6.30 -19.46 26.50
N ALA A 84 7.05 -20.37 27.14
CA ALA A 84 7.59 -20.31 28.49
C ALA A 84 8.95 -19.58 28.65
N ASP A 85 9.61 -19.15 27.57
CA ASP A 85 10.81 -18.30 27.64
C ASP A 85 10.39 -16.86 27.97
N PRO A 86 10.91 -16.24 29.06
CA PRO A 86 10.54 -14.88 29.46
C PRO A 86 10.89 -13.81 28.41
N ASP A 87 11.84 -14.08 27.51
CA ASP A 87 12.26 -13.14 26.45
C ASP A 87 11.52 -13.39 25.12
N PHE A 88 10.58 -14.35 25.05
CA PHE A 88 9.81 -14.63 23.85
C PHE A 88 8.80 -13.51 23.55
N ARG A 89 8.98 -12.82 22.42
CA ARG A 89 8.00 -11.88 21.88
C ARG A 89 7.08 -12.62 20.91
N PRO A 90 5.75 -12.70 21.17
CA PRO A 90 4.83 -13.29 20.21
C PRO A 90 4.77 -12.47 18.93
N LYS A 91 4.44 -13.12 17.81
CA LYS A 91 4.08 -12.41 16.59
C LYS A 91 2.84 -11.56 16.83
N GLU A 92 2.77 -10.41 16.20
CA GLU A 92 1.57 -9.59 16.14
C GLU A 92 0.39 -10.40 15.59
N ASP A 93 -0.76 -10.32 16.23
CA ASP A 93 -1.96 -10.98 15.73
C ASP A 93 -2.68 -10.17 14.65
N LEU A 94 -3.61 -10.82 13.95
CA LEU A 94 -4.38 -10.19 12.86
C LEU A 94 -5.26 -9.03 13.35
N GLY A 95 -5.73 -9.06 14.61
CA GLY A 95 -6.57 -8.03 15.20
C GLY A 95 -5.79 -6.76 15.53
N SER A 96 -4.58 -6.89 16.06
CA SER A 96 -3.64 -5.79 16.25
C SER A 96 -3.29 -5.12 14.92
N MET A 97 -2.96 -5.93 13.90
CA MET A 97 -2.65 -5.39 12.57
C MET A 97 -3.87 -4.69 11.95
N ALA A 98 -5.07 -5.24 12.12
CA ALA A 98 -6.31 -4.59 11.70
C ALA A 98 -6.53 -3.27 12.44
N THR A 99 -6.33 -3.23 13.76
CA THR A 99 -6.43 -2.00 14.57
C THR A 99 -5.49 -0.91 14.07
N ARG A 100 -4.25 -1.26 13.70
CA ARG A 100 -3.31 -0.31 13.08
C ARG A 100 -3.78 0.18 11.72
N ALA A 101 -4.35 -0.70 10.90
CA ALA A 101 -4.93 -0.32 9.61
C ALA A 101 -6.12 0.64 9.77
N GLU A 102 -7.04 0.34 10.70
CA GLU A 102 -8.16 1.23 11.04
C GLU A 102 -7.67 2.60 11.52
N ALA A 103 -6.69 2.63 12.43
CA ALA A 103 -6.09 3.88 12.91
C ALA A 103 -5.43 4.68 11.78
N PHE A 104 -4.80 4.01 10.80
CA PHE A 104 -4.27 4.70 9.63
C PHE A 104 -5.38 5.31 8.76
N LEU A 105 -6.45 4.55 8.50
CA LEU A 105 -7.60 5.06 7.73
C LEU A 105 -8.24 6.27 8.41
N ASP A 106 -8.55 6.16 9.70
CA ASP A 106 -9.25 7.18 10.47
C ASP A 106 -8.44 8.47 10.62
N ASN A 107 -7.12 8.38 10.79
CA ASN A 107 -6.27 9.55 11.06
C ASN A 107 -5.65 10.20 9.81
N PHE A 108 -5.52 9.47 8.69
CA PHE A 108 -4.77 9.95 7.52
C PHE A 108 -5.55 9.92 6.21
N ILE A 109 -6.50 9.00 6.04
CA ILE A 109 -7.25 8.87 4.79
C ILE A 109 -8.61 9.57 4.90
N PHE A 110 -9.38 9.30 5.95
CA PHE A 110 -10.72 9.85 6.10
C PHE A 110 -10.79 11.36 6.29
N PRO A 111 -9.82 12.03 6.95
CA PRO A 111 -9.81 13.49 7.01
C PRO A 111 -9.72 14.16 5.62
N LEU A 112 -9.18 13.47 4.61
CA LEU A 112 -9.11 13.99 3.24
C LEU A 112 -10.50 14.05 2.58
N PHE A 113 -11.44 13.20 3.01
CA PHE A 113 -12.82 13.28 2.55
C PHE A 113 -13.58 14.48 3.15
N ALA A 114 -13.15 15.02 4.29
CA ALA A 114 -13.82 16.14 4.95
C ALA A 114 -13.28 17.51 4.46
N THR A 115 -12.00 17.59 4.12
CA THR A 115 -11.38 18.84 3.64
C THR A 115 -11.90 19.26 2.27
N SER A 116 -12.06 18.31 1.34
CA SER A 116 -12.61 18.63 0.02
C SER A 116 -14.12 18.85 0.00
N THR A 117 -14.84 18.72 1.13
CA THR A 117 -16.24 19.19 1.27
C THR A 117 -16.31 20.71 1.44
N ASP A 118 -15.30 21.32 2.06
CA ASP A 118 -15.22 22.78 2.25
C ASP A 118 -14.96 23.51 0.92
N ASP A 119 -14.21 22.88 0.01
CA ASP A 119 -14.00 23.37 -1.36
C ASP A 119 -15.28 23.34 -2.22
N LEU A 120 -16.17 22.37 -2.01
CA LEU A 120 -17.47 22.33 -2.70
C LEU A 120 -18.43 23.44 -2.25
N LEU A 121 -18.19 24.04 -1.07
CA LEU A 121 -18.94 25.18 -0.56
C LEU A 121 -18.37 26.53 -1.04
N ASN A 122 -17.18 26.52 -1.66
CA ASN A 122 -16.54 27.68 -2.30
C ASN A 122 -16.44 27.49 -3.82
N PRO A 123 -17.47 27.88 -4.61
CA PRO A 123 -17.55 27.62 -6.05
C PRO A 123 -16.51 28.34 -6.92
N THR A 124 -15.62 29.12 -6.32
CA THR A 124 -14.56 29.88 -7.00
C THR A 124 -13.28 29.07 -7.23
N ASN A 125 -13.11 27.92 -6.56
CA ASN A 125 -11.97 27.04 -6.76
C ASN A 125 -12.42 25.70 -7.37
N PRO A 126 -11.74 25.19 -8.42
CA PRO A 126 -12.03 23.85 -8.92
C PRO A 126 -11.73 22.82 -7.82
N PRO A 127 -12.54 21.75 -7.67
CA PRO A 127 -12.34 20.76 -6.63
C PRO A 127 -10.95 20.14 -6.79
N THR A 128 -10.12 20.25 -5.75
CA THR A 128 -8.80 19.62 -5.76
C THR A 128 -8.98 18.12 -5.53
N GLN A 129 -8.70 17.32 -6.55
CA GLN A 129 -8.70 15.87 -6.44
C GLN A 129 -7.48 15.44 -5.62
N ASP A 130 -7.72 14.79 -4.47
CA ASP A 130 -6.67 14.14 -3.72
C ASP A 130 -6.17 12.88 -4.44
N CYS A 131 -4.85 12.75 -4.52
CA CYS A 131 -4.17 11.57 -5.01
C CYS A 131 -3.15 11.13 -3.95
N VAL A 132 -3.36 9.96 -3.35
CA VAL A 132 -2.63 9.49 -2.17
C VAL A 132 -1.81 8.27 -2.53
N ALA A 133 -0.51 8.30 -2.23
CA ALA A 133 0.35 7.12 -2.27
C ALA A 133 0.51 6.54 -0.86
N VAL A 134 0.31 5.23 -0.71
CA VAL A 134 0.59 4.48 0.52
C VAL A 134 1.60 3.39 0.20
N VAL A 135 2.78 3.44 0.83
CA VAL A 135 3.89 2.51 0.59
C VAL A 135 4.17 1.68 1.85
N SER A 136 3.85 0.40 1.80
CA SER A 136 3.95 -0.51 2.94
C SER A 136 4.41 -1.91 2.46
N HIS A 137 3.90 -2.97 3.08
CA HIS A 137 4.39 -4.34 2.99
C HIS A 137 3.24 -5.31 2.74
N GLY A 138 3.56 -6.53 2.33
CA GLY A 138 2.57 -7.43 1.73
C GLY A 138 1.44 -7.82 2.69
N MET A 139 1.76 -8.20 3.93
CA MET A 139 0.71 -8.64 4.86
C MET A 139 -0.10 -7.45 5.38
N PHE A 140 0.59 -6.37 5.74
CA PHE A 140 -0.09 -5.14 6.16
C PHE A 140 -0.99 -4.55 5.07
N LEU A 141 -0.54 -4.48 3.80
CA LEU A 141 -1.36 -3.97 2.70
C LEU A 141 -2.61 -4.82 2.45
N SER A 142 -2.52 -6.14 2.62
CA SER A 142 -3.69 -7.02 2.56
C SER A 142 -4.69 -6.71 3.69
N THR A 143 -4.20 -6.50 4.91
CA THR A 143 -5.05 -6.12 6.05
C THR A 143 -5.66 -4.73 5.88
N LEU A 144 -4.88 -3.76 5.41
CA LEU A 144 -5.35 -2.41 5.11
C LEU A 144 -6.44 -2.42 4.04
N TRP A 145 -6.27 -3.21 2.99
CA TRP A 145 -7.29 -3.39 1.96
C TRP A 145 -8.59 -3.96 2.52
N GLN A 146 -8.52 -5.00 3.35
CA GLN A 146 -9.71 -5.56 3.98
C GLN A 146 -10.39 -4.56 4.93
N SER A 147 -9.61 -3.82 5.70
CA SER A 147 -10.10 -2.73 6.55
C SER A 147 -10.79 -1.64 5.75
N LEU A 148 -10.22 -1.22 4.63
CA LEU A 148 -10.84 -0.26 3.73
C LEU A 148 -12.15 -0.79 3.14
N LEU A 149 -12.17 -2.04 2.64
CA LEU A 149 -13.37 -2.64 2.06
C LEU A 149 -14.55 -2.68 3.02
N ARG A 150 -14.32 -2.98 4.30
CA ARG A 150 -15.39 -3.02 5.32
C ARG A 150 -16.06 -1.67 5.58
N LYS A 151 -15.46 -0.57 5.12
CA LYS A 151 -15.99 0.79 5.29
C LYS A 151 -17.03 1.14 4.23
N PHE A 152 -17.14 0.32 3.18
CA PHE A 152 -18.05 0.48 2.07
C PHE A 152 -19.27 -0.45 2.22
N PRO A 153 -20.49 0.03 1.96
CA PRO A 153 -21.66 -0.83 1.86
C PRO A 153 -21.51 -1.91 0.77
N ALA A 154 -22.22 -3.03 0.92
CA ALA A 154 -22.27 -4.06 -0.11
C ALA A 154 -22.72 -3.46 -1.46
N GLY A 155 -22.03 -3.83 -2.54
CA GLY A 155 -22.34 -3.35 -3.89
C GLY A 155 -21.84 -1.93 -4.24
N SER A 156 -21.20 -1.22 -3.31
CA SER A 156 -20.59 0.10 -3.56
C SER A 156 -19.12 0.03 -4.02
N VAL A 157 -18.61 -1.17 -4.26
CA VAL A 157 -17.26 -1.43 -4.78
C VAL A 157 -17.36 -2.12 -6.13
N SER A 158 -16.72 -1.53 -7.14
CA SER A 158 -16.67 -2.06 -8.50
C SER A 158 -15.25 -2.32 -8.97
N LEU A 159 -15.13 -3.21 -9.95
CA LEU A 159 -13.90 -3.50 -10.64
C LEU A 159 -13.88 -2.81 -12.01
N GLY A 160 -12.79 -2.14 -12.32
CA GLY A 160 -12.54 -1.58 -13.63
C GLY A 160 -12.33 -2.68 -14.69
N PRO A 161 -12.46 -2.34 -15.98
CA PRO A 161 -12.49 -3.31 -17.09
C PRO A 161 -11.18 -4.10 -17.25
N ASN A 162 -10.07 -3.60 -16.70
CA ASN A 162 -8.74 -4.20 -16.84
C ASN A 162 -8.30 -4.99 -15.60
N VAL A 163 -9.17 -5.15 -14.59
CA VAL A 163 -8.89 -6.01 -13.44
C VAL A 163 -9.29 -7.43 -13.81
N GLU A 164 -8.31 -8.24 -14.22
CA GLU A 164 -8.53 -9.67 -14.42
C GLU A 164 -8.87 -10.32 -13.07
N VAL A 165 -10.14 -10.65 -12.85
CA VAL A 165 -10.56 -11.60 -11.80
C VAL A 165 -10.13 -12.99 -12.28
N GLY A 166 -8.84 -13.28 -12.13
CA GLY A 166 -8.24 -14.50 -12.64
C GLY A 166 -8.87 -15.76 -12.02
N ARG A 167 -9.68 -16.46 -12.82
CA ARG A 167 -10.03 -17.90 -12.76
C ARG A 167 -10.58 -18.51 -11.45
N TYR A 168 -10.85 -17.73 -10.41
CA TYR A 168 -11.46 -18.22 -9.18
C TYR A 168 -12.52 -17.24 -8.69
N PRO A 169 -13.65 -17.72 -8.11
CA PRO A 169 -14.65 -16.88 -7.49
C PRO A 169 -14.15 -16.42 -6.11
N GLN A 170 -12.96 -15.81 -6.05
CA GLN A 170 -12.48 -15.23 -4.81
C GLN A 170 -13.06 -13.82 -4.68
N PRO A 171 -13.74 -13.51 -3.58
CA PRO A 171 -14.24 -12.17 -3.31
C PRO A 171 -13.10 -11.15 -3.37
N LEU A 172 -13.43 -9.90 -3.71
CA LEU A 172 -12.53 -8.75 -3.68
C LEU A 172 -11.72 -8.65 -2.37
N GLU A 173 -12.26 -9.17 -1.28
CA GLU A 173 -11.66 -9.28 0.05
C GLU A 173 -10.33 -10.05 0.08
N ARG A 174 -10.08 -10.92 -0.90
CA ARG A 174 -8.88 -11.76 -0.97
C ARG A 174 -8.06 -11.38 -2.20
N LEU A 175 -7.43 -10.21 -2.14
CA LEU A 175 -6.35 -9.90 -3.07
C LEU A 175 -5.28 -11.01 -2.99
N PRO A 176 -4.68 -11.40 -4.13
CA PRO A 176 -3.56 -12.33 -4.13
C PRO A 176 -2.38 -11.74 -3.34
N SER A 177 -1.40 -12.58 -2.98
CA SER A 177 -0.17 -12.11 -2.33
C SER A 177 0.47 -10.95 -3.11
N TRP A 178 0.83 -9.89 -2.39
CA TRP A 178 1.48 -8.72 -2.96
C TRP A 178 2.86 -9.08 -3.48
N SER A 179 3.10 -8.80 -4.76
CA SER A 179 4.43 -8.92 -5.33
C SER A 179 5.29 -7.71 -4.93
N ASN A 180 6.62 -7.89 -4.88
CA ASN A 180 7.53 -6.80 -4.57
C ASN A 180 7.36 -5.63 -5.54
N THR A 181 7.19 -4.44 -4.98
CA THR A 181 6.90 -3.20 -5.72
C THR A 181 5.66 -3.30 -6.61
N ALA A 182 4.71 -4.21 -6.38
CA ALA A 182 3.43 -4.14 -7.07
C ALA A 182 2.54 -3.05 -6.46
N PHE A 183 1.55 -2.58 -7.22
CA PHE A 183 0.61 -1.56 -6.76
C PHE A 183 -0.85 -1.94 -7.00
N LEU A 184 -1.71 -1.41 -6.14
CA LEU A 184 -3.16 -1.34 -6.29
C LEU A 184 -3.51 0.11 -6.57
N GLU A 185 -4.35 0.35 -7.56
CA GLU A 185 -4.86 1.68 -7.88
C GLU A 185 -6.38 1.64 -7.82
N LEU A 186 -6.97 2.62 -7.14
CA LEU A 186 -8.40 2.76 -6.99
C LEU A 186 -8.80 4.23 -6.88
N THR A 187 -10.06 4.51 -7.18
CA THR A 187 -10.69 5.81 -6.92
C THR A 187 -11.86 5.64 -5.98
N ILE A 188 -12.06 6.63 -5.11
CA ILE A 188 -13.21 6.72 -4.22
C ILE A 188 -13.98 7.99 -4.60
N GLN A 189 -15.19 7.81 -5.11
CA GLN A 189 -16.07 8.88 -5.55
C GLN A 189 -17.01 9.25 -4.40
N ARG A 190 -17.12 10.55 -4.12
CA ARG A 190 -18.08 11.10 -3.17
C ARG A 190 -19.50 11.03 -3.75
N PRO A 191 -20.55 10.84 -2.92
CA PRO A 191 -21.93 11.00 -3.37
C PRO A 191 -22.15 12.39 -3.97
N ALA A 192 -22.82 12.45 -5.13
CA ALA A 192 -23.09 13.69 -5.85
C ALA A 192 -24.05 14.64 -5.11
N SER A 193 -24.80 14.12 -4.13
CA SER A 193 -25.76 14.88 -3.32
C SER A 193 -25.86 14.27 -1.92
N ILE A 194 -25.63 15.06 -0.86
CA ILE A 194 -26.04 14.70 0.50
C ILE A 194 -27.55 14.95 0.59
N THR A 195 -28.35 14.07 0.00
CA THR A 195 -29.79 14.06 0.30
C THR A 195 -29.93 13.38 1.66
N PRO A 196 -30.52 14.02 2.69
CA PRO A 196 -30.84 13.34 3.93
C PRO A 196 -31.93 12.31 3.64
N THR A 197 -31.53 11.08 3.31
CA THR A 197 -32.45 9.98 3.01
C THR A 197 -32.95 9.40 4.32
N ASN A 198 -34.23 9.66 4.59
CA ASN A 198 -34.97 9.17 5.74
C ASN A 198 -35.63 7.79 5.49
N ASP A 199 -35.24 7.05 4.45
CA ASP A 199 -36.01 5.87 4.03
C ASP A 199 -35.28 4.56 4.33
N SER A 200 -35.78 3.92 5.38
CA SER A 200 -35.50 2.54 5.77
C SER A 200 -36.31 1.59 4.90
N ILE A 201 -35.65 0.69 4.16
CA ILE A 201 -36.25 -0.58 3.74
C ILE A 201 -35.23 -1.69 4.04
N PRO A 202 -35.54 -2.66 4.94
CA PRO A 202 -34.60 -3.73 5.27
C PRO A 202 -34.61 -4.83 4.20
N GLY A 203 -33.46 -5.05 3.54
CA GLY A 203 -33.15 -6.29 2.84
C GLY A 203 -32.60 -7.36 3.82
N PRO A 204 -32.60 -8.65 3.47
CA PRO A 204 -32.28 -9.70 4.42
C PRO A 204 -30.78 -9.80 4.72
N ALA A 205 -30.44 -9.37 5.94
CA ALA A 205 -29.60 -10.03 6.94
C ALA A 205 -28.17 -10.50 6.57
N PHE A 206 -27.21 -9.60 6.77
CA PHE A 206 -25.99 -9.86 7.57
C PHE A 206 -25.62 -8.57 8.32
N ASP A 207 -26.50 -8.03 9.16
CA ASP A 207 -26.19 -6.83 9.94
C ASP A 207 -26.57 -7.01 11.42
N GLU A 208 -25.56 -6.90 12.27
CA GLU A 208 -25.67 -6.47 13.65
C GLU A 208 -26.24 -5.03 13.67
N PRO A 209 -27.12 -4.65 14.62
CA PRO A 209 -27.73 -3.33 14.63
C PRO A 209 -26.74 -2.27 15.12
N GLY A 210 -25.93 -1.70 14.22
CA GLY A 210 -24.95 -0.68 14.59
C GLY A 210 -24.48 0.12 13.38
N CYS A 211 -24.49 1.45 13.53
CA CYS A 211 -23.86 2.51 12.72
C CYS A 211 -23.70 2.26 11.20
N PRO A 212 -24.27 3.11 10.32
CA PRO A 212 -24.05 2.97 8.87
C PRO A 212 -22.54 2.94 8.54
N PRO A 213 -22.10 2.18 7.52
CA PRO A 213 -20.70 2.11 7.14
C PRO A 213 -20.10 3.50 7.00
N ALA A 214 -18.85 3.67 7.46
CA ALA A 214 -18.18 4.97 7.55
C ALA A 214 -18.17 5.76 6.23
N LEU A 215 -18.20 5.06 5.08
CA LEU A 215 -18.22 5.64 3.74
C LEU A 215 -19.56 5.42 3.02
N SER A 216 -20.68 5.42 3.75
CA SER A 216 -22.02 5.36 3.16
C SER A 216 -22.20 6.44 2.07
N GLY A 217 -22.75 6.04 0.93
CA GLY A 217 -22.93 6.89 -0.25
C GLY A 217 -21.68 7.09 -1.12
N HIS A 218 -20.49 6.70 -0.67
CA HIS A 218 -19.29 6.71 -1.50
C HIS A 218 -19.25 5.45 -2.37
N HIS A 219 -18.60 5.56 -3.54
CA HIS A 219 -18.39 4.44 -4.44
C HIS A 219 -16.90 4.27 -4.73
N MET A 220 -16.39 3.06 -4.57
CA MET A 220 -14.99 2.72 -4.86
C MET A 220 -14.89 1.96 -6.19
N MET A 221 -13.95 2.37 -7.05
CA MET A 221 -13.60 1.66 -8.27
C MET A 221 -12.14 1.23 -8.21
N VAL A 222 -11.87 -0.07 -8.30
CA VAL A 222 -10.51 -0.60 -8.40
C VAL A 222 -10.08 -0.63 -9.86
N HIS A 223 -8.99 0.06 -10.20
CA HIS A 223 -8.49 0.17 -11.58
C HIS A 223 -7.50 -0.94 -11.94
N VAL A 224 -6.57 -1.24 -11.04
CA VAL A 224 -5.62 -2.35 -11.18
C VAL A 224 -5.29 -2.91 -9.80
N ALA A 225 -5.04 -4.22 -9.74
CA ALA A 225 -4.67 -4.91 -8.51
C ALA A 225 -3.37 -5.71 -8.70
N ASN A 226 -2.43 -5.55 -7.76
CA ASN A 226 -1.12 -6.22 -7.77
C ASN A 226 -0.36 -6.02 -9.11
N SER A 227 -0.50 -4.84 -9.74
CA SER A 227 0.10 -4.55 -11.04
C SER A 227 1.62 -4.41 -10.93
N ARG A 228 2.30 -4.95 -11.95
CA ARG A 228 3.76 -4.92 -12.12
C ARG A 228 4.15 -4.39 -13.50
N GLU A 229 3.28 -3.60 -14.13
CA GLU A 229 3.49 -3.07 -15.48
C GLU A 229 4.83 -2.33 -15.62
N HIS A 230 5.27 -1.61 -14.58
CA HIS A 230 6.57 -0.93 -14.57
C HIS A 230 7.79 -1.85 -14.54
N LEU A 231 7.60 -3.16 -14.32
CA LEU A 231 8.65 -4.17 -14.35
C LEU A 231 8.75 -4.90 -15.68
N VAL A 232 7.81 -4.66 -16.61
CA VAL A 232 7.85 -5.28 -17.94
C VAL A 232 9.10 -4.78 -18.67
N GLY A 233 9.91 -5.72 -19.17
CA GLY A 233 11.16 -5.42 -19.87
C GLY A 233 12.37 -5.11 -18.97
N LEU A 234 12.24 -5.15 -17.64
CA LEU A 234 13.38 -5.02 -16.74
C LEU A 234 14.02 -6.39 -16.47
N ASN A 235 15.33 -6.49 -16.77
CA ASN A 235 16.12 -7.65 -16.39
C ASN A 235 16.34 -7.66 -14.87
N ARG A 236 15.84 -8.70 -14.20
CA ARG A 236 16.15 -8.91 -12.79
C ARG A 236 17.64 -9.21 -12.64
N ALA A 237 18.31 -8.58 -11.69
CA ALA A 237 19.66 -8.97 -11.31
C ALA A 237 19.65 -10.47 -10.93
N ARG A 238 20.56 -11.26 -11.53
CA ARG A 238 20.73 -12.67 -11.15
C ARG A 238 21.24 -12.71 -9.71
N GLY A 239 20.46 -13.27 -8.77
CA GLY A 239 20.93 -13.51 -7.41
C GLY A 239 20.08 -13.00 -6.25
N GLY A 240 18.75 -13.09 -6.31
CA GLY A 240 17.92 -13.16 -5.09
C GLY A 240 18.09 -12.02 -4.07
N LEU A 241 18.26 -10.77 -4.52
CA LEU A 241 18.39 -9.59 -3.65
C LEU A 241 17.16 -9.31 -2.76
N GLY A 242 16.05 -10.05 -2.94
CA GLY A 242 14.83 -9.89 -2.16
C GLY A 242 14.95 -10.29 -0.68
N SER A 243 16.08 -10.88 -0.28
CA SER A 243 16.32 -11.36 1.09
C SER A 243 17.53 -10.70 1.76
N SER A 244 18.32 -9.90 1.03
CA SER A 244 19.50 -9.25 1.59
C SER A 244 19.13 -7.91 2.22
N PRO A 245 19.61 -7.60 3.44
CA PRO A 245 19.58 -6.24 3.97
C PRO A 245 20.17 -5.28 2.95
N PHE A 246 19.55 -4.12 2.78
CA PHE A 246 20.06 -3.06 1.92
C PHE A 246 21.45 -2.64 2.44
N ASP A 247 22.47 -2.76 1.59
CA ASP A 247 23.81 -2.26 1.89
C ASP A 247 24.01 -0.96 1.09
N PRO A 248 24.15 0.21 1.74
CA PRO A 248 24.37 1.50 1.06
C PRO A 248 25.67 1.53 0.23
N ARG A 249 26.55 0.53 0.36
CA ARG A 249 27.73 0.33 -0.49
C ARG A 249 27.41 -0.34 -1.83
N GLN A 250 26.20 -0.85 -2.02
CA GLN A 250 25.76 -1.38 -3.31
C GLN A 250 25.71 -0.24 -4.33
N ARG A 251 26.63 -0.31 -5.31
CA ARG A 251 26.81 0.73 -6.33
C ARG A 251 25.52 0.92 -7.13
N SER A 252 25.17 2.18 -7.38
CA SER A 252 24.05 2.53 -8.25
C SER A 252 24.26 2.00 -9.67
N LEU A 253 23.17 1.79 -10.40
CA LEU A 253 23.18 1.32 -11.79
C LEU A 253 24.10 2.18 -12.69
N LEU A 254 24.22 3.48 -12.40
CA LEU A 254 25.14 4.41 -13.08
C LEU A 254 26.62 4.07 -12.84
N GLY A 255 26.98 3.55 -11.66
CA GLY A 255 28.33 3.07 -11.37
C GLY A 255 28.70 1.78 -12.11
N PHE A 256 27.71 1.03 -12.60
CA PHE A 256 27.91 -0.19 -13.40
C PHE A 256 28.26 0.11 -14.86
N PHE A 257 27.74 1.20 -15.42
CA PHE A 257 28.00 1.59 -16.82
C PHE A 257 29.18 2.58 -16.98
N ASN A 258 29.67 3.17 -15.89
CA ASN A 258 30.77 4.14 -15.90
C ASN A 258 32.14 3.52 -15.56
N ASN A 259 32.46 2.34 -16.08
CA ASN A 259 33.83 1.82 -16.02
C ASN A 259 34.49 1.93 -17.40
N PRO A 260 35.25 3.01 -17.69
CA PRO A 260 36.12 3.03 -18.85
C PRO A 260 37.34 2.17 -18.55
N GLU A 261 37.31 0.89 -18.94
CA GLU A 261 38.56 0.16 -19.20
C GLU A 261 39.30 0.91 -20.33
N GLY A 262 40.63 1.08 -20.32
CA GLY A 262 41.67 0.63 -19.43
C GLY A 262 42.96 1.28 -19.94
N ASN A 263 43.82 1.77 -19.05
CA ASN A 263 45.13 2.25 -19.44
C ASN A 263 46.21 1.73 -18.48
N LYS A 264 47.04 0.83 -19.05
CA LYS A 264 48.41 0.42 -18.69
C LYS A 264 48.61 -0.35 -17.38
N LEU A 265 49.23 -1.53 -17.49
CA LEU A 265 50.70 -1.64 -17.44
C LEU A 265 51.12 -3.06 -17.87
N GLY A 266 51.83 -3.17 -18.99
CA GLY A 266 52.66 -4.32 -19.33
C GLY A 266 54.13 -3.88 -19.26
N ARG A 267 54.92 -4.64 -18.51
CA ARG A 267 56.39 -4.58 -18.52
C ARG A 267 56.96 -5.02 -19.87
#